data_AF-A0A2T0G5L3-F1
#
_entry.id   AF-A0A2T0G5L3-F1
#
_cell.length_a   1.000
_cell.length_b   1.000
_cell.length_c   1.000
_cell.angle_alpha   90.00
_cell.angle_beta   90.00
_cell.angle_gamma   90.00
#
_symmetry.space_group_name_H-M   'P 1'
#
loop_
_entity.id
_entity.type
_entity.pdbx_description
1 polymer ?
#
loop_
_entity_poly.entity_id
_entity_poly.type
_entity_poly.pdbx_seq_one_letter_code
_entity_poly.pdbx_strand_id
1 'polypeptide(L)'
;MLKQFKIIRGYYLTGVGQEEDANYFKMDDQHSDYEFIAEGDICLTFYQNQDVITSIPALIRVDHIIKSDNVVSGLLKAEKNDHLPMLPIVQIFDSFNPKLQKKIQNTFQVLNSQIKELAQFKMIQGNLFDFLEEEGGNHGER
;
A
#
# COMPACT_ATOMS: atom_id res chain seq x y z
N MET A 1 -26.17 -21.78 7.35
CA MET A 1 -26.39 -20.79 6.27
C MET A 1 -25.04 -20.57 5.61
N LEU A 2 -24.92 -20.64 4.29
CA LEU A 2 -23.67 -20.28 3.60
C LEU A 2 -23.53 -18.75 3.70
N LYS A 3 -22.41 -18.26 4.22
CA LYS A 3 -22.10 -16.81 4.27
C LYS A 3 -22.02 -16.27 2.84
N GLN A 4 -22.76 -15.21 2.54
CA GLN A 4 -22.66 -14.52 1.26
C GLN A 4 -21.61 -13.40 1.35
N PHE A 5 -20.86 -13.19 0.27
CA PHE A 5 -19.81 -12.19 0.20
C PHE A 5 -20.00 -11.27 -1.00
N LYS A 6 -19.71 -9.98 -0.81
CA LYS A 6 -19.39 -9.05 -1.89
C LYS A 6 -17.87 -9.03 -2.04
N ILE A 7 -17.39 -9.15 -3.27
CA ILE A 7 -15.97 -8.91 -3.56
C ILE A 7 -15.83 -7.50 -4.10
N ILE A 8 -14.86 -6.78 -3.55
CA ILE A 8 -14.65 -5.36 -3.80
C ILE A 8 -13.29 -5.22 -4.45
N ARG A 9 -13.26 -4.67 -5.66
CA ARG A 9 -12.04 -4.26 -6.33
C ARG A 9 -11.77 -2.81 -5.96
N GLY A 10 -10.55 -2.50 -5.51
CA GLY A 10 -10.20 -1.15 -5.11
C GLY A 10 -8.70 -0.88 -5.15
N TYR A 11 -8.36 0.39 -4.99
CA TYR A 11 -6.99 0.88 -5.03
C TYR A 11 -6.61 1.49 -3.69
N TYR A 12 -5.42 1.18 -3.17
CA TYR A 12 -4.93 1.80 -1.95
C TYR A 12 -4.72 3.30 -2.12
N LEU A 13 -5.07 4.06 -1.08
CA LEU A 13 -4.80 5.48 -0.95
C LEU A 13 -3.66 5.68 0.05
N THR A 14 -2.51 6.14 -0.42
CA THR A 14 -1.27 6.23 0.36
C THR A 14 -0.73 7.66 0.35
N GLY A 15 0.35 7.88 1.11
CA GLY A 15 1.07 9.15 1.12
C GLY A 15 1.69 9.54 -0.22
N VAL A 16 1.67 8.68 -1.25
CA VAL A 16 2.15 9.04 -2.61
C VAL A 16 1.01 9.23 -3.62
N GLY A 17 -0.23 8.90 -3.26
CA GLY A 17 -1.34 8.93 -4.20
C GLY A 17 -2.22 7.70 -4.11
N GLN A 18 -2.98 7.47 -5.17
CA GLN A 18 -3.64 6.18 -5.39
C GLN A 18 -2.61 5.24 -6.03
N GLU A 19 -2.53 4.00 -5.55
CA GLU A 19 -1.70 2.98 -6.18
C GLU A 19 -2.25 2.57 -7.55
N GLU A 20 -1.37 2.10 -8.43
CA GLU A 20 -1.73 1.71 -9.81
C GLU A 20 -2.41 0.35 -9.86
N ASP A 21 -2.05 -0.55 -8.96
CA ASP A 21 -2.56 -1.93 -8.93
C ASP A 21 -3.84 -2.03 -8.12
N ALA A 22 -4.84 -2.68 -8.72
CA ALA A 22 -6.08 -2.99 -8.03
C ALA A 22 -5.92 -4.24 -7.16
N ASN A 23 -6.51 -4.18 -5.98
CA ASN A 23 -6.57 -5.27 -5.02
C ASN A 23 -8.02 -5.72 -4.82
N TYR A 24 -8.19 -6.95 -4.35
CA TYR A 24 -9.49 -7.54 -4.05
C TYR A 24 -9.69 -7.69 -2.54
N PHE A 25 -10.85 -7.23 -2.10
CA PHE A 25 -11.28 -7.22 -0.71
C PHE A 25 -12.62 -7.95 -0.59
N LYS A 26 -12.95 -8.42 0.60
CA LYS A 26 -14.21 -9.11 0.86
C LYS A 26 -15.04 -8.41 1.92
N MET A 27 -16.35 -8.42 1.74
CA MET A 27 -17.31 -7.96 2.73
C MET A 27 -18.37 -9.05 2.92
N ASP A 28 -18.61 -9.41 4.18
CA ASP A 28 -19.59 -10.40 4.61
C ASP A 28 -21.00 -9.79 4.65
N ASP A 29 -22.02 -10.59 4.35
CA ASP A 29 -23.44 -10.17 4.34
C ASP A 29 -23.96 -9.67 5.70
N GLN A 30 -23.27 -9.96 6.80
CA GLN A 30 -23.61 -9.43 8.14
C GLN A 30 -23.00 -8.04 8.41
N HIS A 31 -22.20 -7.50 7.48
CA HIS A 31 -21.60 -6.18 7.62
C HIS A 31 -22.66 -5.08 7.55
N SER A 32 -22.60 -4.07 8.43
CA SER A 32 -23.60 -2.97 8.48
C SER A 32 -23.73 -2.23 7.16
N ASP A 33 -22.60 -2.06 6.48
CA ASP A 33 -22.50 -1.29 5.24
C ASP A 33 -22.75 -2.14 3.98
N TYR A 34 -23.13 -3.42 4.13
CA TYR A 34 -23.20 -4.37 3.01
C TYR A 34 -24.09 -3.85 1.88
N GLU A 35 -25.27 -3.31 2.19
CA GLU A 35 -26.19 -2.78 1.18
C GLU A 35 -25.91 -1.34 0.73
N PHE A 36 -25.02 -0.63 1.44
CA PHE A 36 -24.78 0.80 1.21
C PHE A 36 -23.51 1.06 0.41
N ILE A 37 -22.54 0.14 0.43
CA ILE A 37 -21.28 0.30 -0.29
C ILE A 37 -21.50 0.44 -1.80
N ALA A 38 -20.82 1.42 -2.39
CA ALA A 38 -20.89 1.82 -3.79
C ALA A 38 -19.50 2.08 -4.39
N GLU A 39 -19.44 2.19 -5.71
CA GLU A 39 -18.23 2.61 -6.42
C GLU A 39 -17.87 4.05 -6.07
N GLY A 40 -16.58 4.33 -5.88
CA GLY A 40 -16.07 5.62 -5.44
C GLY A 40 -15.98 5.79 -3.92
N ASP A 41 -16.63 4.94 -3.13
CA ASP A 41 -16.53 4.97 -1.68
C ASP A 41 -15.09 4.79 -1.21
N ILE A 42 -14.76 5.42 -0.08
CA ILE A 42 -13.50 5.18 0.62
C ILE A 42 -13.78 4.18 1.72
N CYS A 43 -13.04 3.08 1.76
CA CYS A 43 -13.22 2.03 2.76
C CYS A 43 -11.97 1.87 3.62
N LEU A 44 -12.17 1.54 4.89
CA LEU A 44 -11.11 1.14 5.80
C LEU A 44 -10.88 -0.37 5.72
N THR A 45 -9.61 -0.75 5.64
CA THR A 45 -9.14 -2.15 5.62
C THR A 45 -7.71 -2.20 6.17
N PHE A 46 -6.95 -3.24 5.83
CA PHE A 46 -5.52 -3.38 6.13
C PHE A 46 -4.68 -3.29 4.86
N TYR A 47 -3.38 -3.07 5.00
CA TYR A 47 -2.46 -3.03 3.87
C TYR A 47 -1.91 -4.43 3.55
N GLN A 48 -1.95 -4.79 2.27
CA GLN A 48 -1.22 -5.93 1.72
C GLN A 48 -0.34 -5.47 0.56
N ASN A 49 0.79 -6.16 0.39
CA ASN A 49 1.51 -6.16 -0.88
C ASN A 49 1.42 -7.56 -1.52
N GLN A 50 2.17 -7.81 -2.59
CA GLN A 50 2.12 -9.09 -3.31
C GLN A 50 2.58 -10.29 -2.46
N ASP A 51 3.30 -10.06 -1.36
CA ASP A 51 3.95 -11.12 -0.59
C ASP A 51 3.42 -11.26 0.85
N VAL A 52 2.82 -10.19 1.41
CA VAL A 52 2.54 -10.07 2.85
C VAL A 52 1.26 -9.29 3.13
N ILE A 53 0.43 -9.83 4.02
CA ILE A 53 -0.63 -9.11 4.72
C ILE A 53 -0.07 -8.49 6.00
N THR A 54 -0.33 -7.20 6.22
CA THR A 54 0.15 -6.47 7.39
C THR A 54 -0.99 -6.07 8.33
N SER A 55 -0.66 -5.74 9.58
CA SER A 55 -1.61 -5.16 10.54
C SER A 55 -1.79 -3.65 10.39
N ILE A 56 -1.20 -3.03 9.36
CA ILE A 56 -1.25 -1.59 9.12
C ILE A 56 -2.63 -1.23 8.56
N PRO A 57 -3.40 -0.33 9.21
CA PRO A 57 -4.66 0.15 8.66
C PRO A 57 -4.43 0.89 7.34
N ALA A 58 -5.33 0.68 6.38
CA ALA A 58 -5.25 1.27 5.06
C ALA A 58 -6.61 1.76 4.58
N LEU A 59 -6.57 2.81 3.76
CA LEU A 59 -7.75 3.27 3.03
C LEU A 59 -7.67 2.80 1.60
N ILE A 60 -8.80 2.38 1.05
CA ILE A 60 -8.94 2.08 -0.37
C ILE A 60 -10.03 2.95 -0.97
N ARG A 61 -9.91 3.26 -2.26
CA ARG A 61 -11.02 3.71 -3.06
C ARG A 61 -11.63 2.52 -3.78
N VAL A 62 -12.94 2.33 -3.61
CA VAL A 62 -13.70 1.31 -4.33
C VAL A 62 -13.76 1.70 -5.80
N ASP A 63 -13.35 0.78 -6.65
CA ASP A 63 -13.45 0.90 -8.11
C ASP A 63 -14.64 0.11 -8.64
N HIS A 64 -14.82 -1.14 -8.19
CA HIS A 64 -15.91 -1.98 -8.64
C HIS A 64 -16.40 -2.96 -7.56
N ILE A 65 -17.70 -3.27 -7.57
CA ILE A 65 -18.31 -4.25 -6.66
C ILE A 65 -18.78 -5.46 -7.46
N ILE A 66 -18.11 -6.59 -7.25
CA ILE A 66 -18.38 -7.86 -7.93
C ILE A 66 -19.46 -8.61 -7.15
N LYS A 67 -20.62 -8.77 -7.79
CA LYS A 67 -21.82 -9.43 -7.23
C LYS A 67 -22.20 -10.74 -7.92
N SER A 68 -21.56 -11.09 -9.05
CA SER A 68 -21.88 -12.31 -9.79
C SER A 68 -21.46 -13.55 -9.01
N ASP A 69 -22.40 -14.40 -8.64
CA ASP A 69 -22.16 -15.61 -7.82
C ASP A 69 -21.06 -16.51 -8.39
N ASN A 70 -21.01 -16.67 -9.72
CA ASN A 70 -19.98 -17.49 -10.38
C ASN A 70 -18.58 -16.88 -10.22
N VAL A 71 -18.48 -15.55 -10.30
CA VAL A 71 -17.19 -14.84 -10.17
C VAL A 71 -16.76 -14.83 -8.70
N VAL A 72 -17.69 -14.49 -7.79
CA VAL A 72 -17.44 -14.48 -6.34
C VAL A 72 -16.99 -15.86 -5.86
N SER A 73 -17.70 -16.93 -6.24
CA SER A 73 -17.32 -18.30 -5.86
C SER A 73 -15.96 -18.71 -6.43
N GLY A 74 -15.64 -18.29 -7.66
CA GLY A 74 -14.30 -18.47 -8.25
C GLY A 74 -13.20 -17.80 -7.44
N LEU A 75 -13.40 -16.55 -7.03
CA LEU A 75 -12.42 -15.79 -6.23
C LEU A 75 -12.26 -16.37 -4.81
N LEU A 76 -13.35 -16.77 -4.17
CA LEU A 76 -13.29 -17.43 -2.85
C LEU A 76 -12.59 -18.80 -2.92
N LYS A 77 -12.74 -19.52 -4.04
CA LYS A 77 -12.01 -20.77 -4.27
C LYS A 77 -10.51 -20.52 -4.49
N ALA A 78 -10.14 -19.46 -5.21
CA ALA A 78 -8.75 -19.05 -5.37
C ALA A 78 -8.12 -18.70 -4.02
N GLU A 79 -8.77 -17.85 -3.20
CA GLU A 79 -8.34 -17.53 -1.83
C GLU A 79 -8.04 -18.80 -1.01
N LYS A 80 -8.92 -19.82 -1.09
CA LYS A 80 -8.72 -21.08 -0.38
C LYS A 80 -7.54 -21.89 -0.91
N ASN A 81 -7.32 -21.91 -2.21
CA ASN A 81 -6.22 -22.64 -2.83
C ASN A 81 -4.86 -21.97 -2.53
N ASP A 82 -4.84 -20.63 -2.54
CA ASP A 82 -3.65 -19.82 -2.34
C ASP A 82 -3.30 -19.67 -0.85
N HIS A 83 -4.19 -20.11 0.05
CA HIS A 83 -4.07 -19.97 1.50
C HIS A 83 -3.87 -18.52 1.97
N LEU A 84 -4.32 -17.56 1.16
CA LEU A 84 -4.18 -16.14 1.40
C LEU A 84 -5.56 -15.47 1.36
N PRO A 85 -6.09 -14.98 2.50
CA PRO A 85 -7.40 -14.37 2.52
C PRO A 85 -7.42 -13.02 1.83
N MET A 86 -8.47 -12.73 1.05
CA MET A 86 -8.78 -11.35 0.70
C MET A 86 -9.04 -10.56 1.97
N LEU A 87 -8.51 -9.34 2.03
CA LEU A 87 -8.64 -8.51 3.21
C LEU A 87 -10.10 -8.08 3.43
N PRO A 88 -10.57 -8.03 4.69
CA PRO A 88 -11.93 -7.62 4.98
C PRO A 88 -12.08 -6.09 4.83
N ILE A 89 -13.24 -5.65 4.38
CA ILE A 89 -13.67 -4.27 4.64
C ILE A 89 -14.13 -4.17 6.09
N VAL A 90 -13.61 -3.16 6.80
CA VAL A 90 -13.94 -2.88 8.19
C VAL A 90 -15.13 -1.93 8.31
N GLN A 91 -15.17 -0.90 7.45
CA GLN A 91 -16.26 0.06 7.34
C GLN A 91 -16.06 0.96 6.11
N ILE A 92 -17.14 1.60 5.66
CA ILE A 92 -17.04 2.80 4.82
C ILE A 92 -16.47 3.95 5.68
N PHE A 93 -15.54 4.72 5.12
CA PHE A 93 -14.82 5.80 5.79
C PHE A 93 -15.27 7.18 5.27
N ASP A 94 -16.34 7.69 5.87
CA ASP A 94 -17.00 8.93 5.43
C ASP A 94 -16.20 10.21 5.71
N SER A 95 -15.17 10.14 6.57
CA SER A 95 -14.37 11.30 6.98
C SER A 95 -13.19 11.59 6.04
N PHE A 96 -13.15 10.96 4.86
CA PHE A 96 -12.07 11.20 3.90
C PHE A 96 -12.10 12.64 3.37
N ASN A 97 -10.97 13.35 3.51
CA ASN A 97 -10.83 14.71 3.03
C ASN A 97 -9.73 14.78 1.95
N PRO A 98 -10.08 15.02 0.67
CA PRO A 98 -9.11 15.11 -0.42
C PRO A 98 -8.03 16.18 -0.22
N LYS A 99 -8.34 17.27 0.50
CA LYS A 99 -7.35 18.32 0.82
C LYS A 99 -6.33 17.81 1.84
N LEU A 100 -6.75 17.02 2.83
CA LEU A 100 -5.84 16.38 3.77
C LEU A 100 -4.96 15.35 3.06
N GLN A 101 -5.53 14.56 2.13
CA GLN A 101 -4.77 13.63 1.30
C GLN A 101 -3.65 14.36 0.53
N LYS A 102 -3.99 15.46 -0.16
CA LYS A 102 -3.00 16.27 -0.88
C LYS A 102 -1.92 16.83 0.05
N LYS A 103 -2.29 17.24 1.26
CA LYS A 103 -1.34 17.70 2.28
C LYS A 103 -0.36 16.58 2.67
N ILE A 104 -0.87 15.37 2.92
CA ILE A 104 -0.02 14.20 3.22
C ILE A 104 0.95 13.93 2.06
N GLN A 105 0.48 13.97 0.81
CA GLN A 105 1.32 13.77 -0.36
C GLN A 105 2.45 14.80 -0.46
N ASN A 106 2.14 16.08 -0.30
CA ASN A 106 3.14 17.13 -0.32
C ASN A 106 4.16 16.97 0.83
N THR A 107 3.69 16.62 2.04
CA THR A 107 4.58 16.36 3.18
C THR A 107 5.51 15.18 2.91
N PHE A 108 5.01 14.09 2.31
CA PHE A 108 5.83 12.93 1.98
C PHE A 108 6.86 13.25 0.88
N GLN A 109 6.51 14.07 -0.11
CA GLN A 109 7.48 14.55 -1.11
C GLN A 109 8.64 15.31 -0.46
N VAL A 110 8.36 16.19 0.51
CA VAL A 110 9.39 16.89 1.28
C VAL A 110 10.26 15.91 2.07
N LEU A 111 9.64 14.97 2.79
CA LEU A 111 10.35 13.92 3.53
C LEU A 111 11.27 13.10 2.60
N ASN A 112 10.79 12.72 1.41
CA ASN A 112 11.58 11.97 0.43
C ASN A 112 12.80 12.77 -0.06
N SER A 113 12.66 14.07 -0.28
CA SER A 113 13.79 14.95 -0.60
C SER A 113 14.83 14.98 0.53
N GLN A 114 14.39 15.06 1.79
CA GLN A 114 15.29 15.03 2.94
C GLN A 114 16.03 13.69 3.07
N ILE A 115 15.33 12.56 2.85
CA ILE A 115 15.96 11.23 2.85
C ILE A 115 17.07 11.17 1.79
N LYS A 116 16.81 11.68 0.57
CA LYS A 116 17.79 11.70 -0.52
C LYS A 116 19.02 12.55 -0.17
N GLU A 117 18.81 13.74 0.39
CA GLU A 117 19.89 14.64 0.82
C GLU A 117 20.78 13.99 1.89
N LEU A 118 20.17 13.40 2.93
CA LEU A 118 20.90 12.71 4.00
C LEU A 118 21.64 11.47 3.49
N ALA A 119 21.05 10.71 2.56
CA ALA A 119 21.71 9.58 1.94
C ALA A 119 22.92 10.01 1.07
N GLN A 120 22.80 11.11 0.33
CA GLN A 120 23.90 11.70 -0.44
C GLN A 120 25.03 12.18 0.48
N PHE A 121 24.72 12.81 1.63
CA PHE A 121 25.72 13.19 2.62
C PHE A 121 26.51 11.98 3.14
N LYS A 122 25.84 10.83 3.32
CA LYS A 122 26.49 9.57 3.70
C LYS A 122 27.37 8.98 2.58
N MET A 123 26.98 9.11 1.31
CA MET A 123 27.83 8.73 0.17
C MET A 123 29.07 9.63 0.04
N ILE A 124 28.92 10.95 0.25
CA ILE A 124 30.05 11.89 0.22
C ILE A 124 31.01 11.63 1.39
N GLN A 125 30.50 11.28 2.57
CA GLN A 125 31.34 10.82 3.68
C GLN A 125 32.02 9.46 3.44
N GLY A 126 31.45 8.59 2.60
CA GLY A 126 32.11 7.34 2.17
C GLY A 126 33.31 7.60 1.25
N ASN A 127 33.19 8.54 0.31
CA ASN A 127 34.27 8.89 -0.63
C ASN A 127 35.36 9.79 -0.01
N LEU A 128 35.14 10.36 1.18
CA LEU A 128 36.11 11.27 1.82
C LEU A 128 37.21 10.53 2.60
N PHE A 129 37.04 9.23 2.88
CA PHE A 129 38.06 8.40 3.55
C PHE A 129 38.84 7.47 2.60
N ASP A 130 38.52 7.45 1.31
CA ASP A 130 39.31 6.73 0.28
C ASP A 130 40.59 7.48 -0.14
N PHE A 131 40.88 8.65 0.45
CA PHE A 131 42.04 9.47 0.13
C PHE A 131 43.21 9.39 1.13
N LEU A 132 43.14 8.54 2.15
CA LEU A 132 44.24 8.34 3.11
C LEU A 132 45.08 7.08 2.86
N GLU A 133 44.81 6.31 1.80
CA GLU A 133 45.64 5.15 1.41
C GLU A 133 46.64 5.42 0.27
N GLU A 134 46.79 6.67 -0.21
CA GLU A 134 47.76 7.02 -1.27
C GLU A 134 48.90 7.96 -0.83
N GLU A 135 49.20 8.10 0.47
CA GLU A 135 50.46 8.74 0.95
C GLU A 135 51.39 7.76 1.66
N GLY A 136 51.71 6.63 0.99
CA GLY A 136 52.76 5.70 1.42
C GLY A 136 53.77 5.31 0.33
N GLY A 137 53.64 5.86 -0.88
CA GLY A 137 54.33 5.34 -2.06
C GLY A 137 55.30 6.32 -2.75
N ASN A 138 56.28 6.90 -2.04
CA ASN A 138 57.60 7.15 -2.67
C ASN A 138 58.74 7.53 -1.70
N HIS A 139 59.57 6.54 -1.36
CA HIS A 139 61.02 6.69 -1.17
C HIS A 139 61.63 5.36 -1.65
N GLY A 140 62.59 5.27 -2.55
CA GLY A 140 63.37 6.20 -3.33
C GLY A 140 64.36 5.37 -4.15
N GLU A 141 64.72 5.88 -5.31
CA GLU A 141 65.99 5.71 -6.05
C GLU A 141 66.86 4.43 -5.90
N ARG A 142 67.16 3.87 -7.08
CA ARG A 142 68.31 3.04 -7.52
C ARG A 142 68.13 1.53 -7.61
#